data_AF-A0A9X0CWD3-F1
#
_entry.id   AF-A0A9X0CWD3-F1
#
_cell.length_a   1.000
_cell.length_b   1.000
_cell.length_c   1.000
_cell.angle_alpha   90.00
_cell.angle_beta   90.00
_cell.angle_gamma   90.00
#
_symmetry.space_group_name_H-M   'P 1'
#
loop_
_entity.id
_entity.type
_entity.pdbx_description
1 polymer ?
#
loop_
_entity_poly.entity_id
_entity_poly.type
_entity_poly.pdbx_seq_one_letter_code
_entity_poly.pdbx_strand_id
1 'polypeptide(L)'
;MEAWRLVEDGVCSPEDIETTVTEGLGLRYALIGPFETMQLNANGIRDYCERYGANIKDVCEEQGGPRTLAGETLDKLEKVLDQSIPLDQLNQRRNLRDKRLAALAQHKKQQNNENSAV
;
A
#
# COMPACT_ATOMS: atom_id res chain seq x y z
N MET A 1 0.55 2.33 13.01
CA MET A 1 0.47 2.16 11.55
C MET A 1 -0.20 3.39 10.96
N GLU A 2 0.34 3.98 9.89
CA GLU A 2 -0.22 5.21 9.32
C GLU A 2 -1.67 5.04 8.83
N ALA A 3 -1.97 3.95 8.12
CA ALA A 3 -3.34 3.63 7.71
C ALA A 3 -4.33 3.59 8.89
N TRP A 4 -3.94 3.02 10.03
CA TRP A 4 -4.77 3.02 11.25
C TRP A 4 -5.01 4.43 11.77
N ARG A 5 -3.94 5.24 11.81
CA ARG A 5 -4.01 6.62 12.26
C ARG A 5 -4.94 7.46 11.38
N LEU A 6 -4.86 7.30 10.06
CA LEU A 6 -5.73 8.03 9.13
C LEU A 6 -7.21 7.68 9.31
N VAL A 7 -7.53 6.42 9.61
CA VAL A 7 -8.90 6.00 9.93
C VAL A 7 -9.35 6.50 11.31
N GLU A 8 -8.47 6.40 12.32
CA GLU A 8 -8.73 6.86 13.68
C GLU A 8 -8.97 8.37 13.74
N ASP A 9 -8.14 9.16 13.05
CA ASP A 9 -8.21 10.61 12.96
C ASP A 9 -9.34 11.07 11.99
N GLY A 10 -10.05 10.14 11.36
CA GLY A 10 -11.19 10.44 10.46
C GLY A 10 -10.82 11.06 9.12
N VAL A 11 -9.55 10.93 8.70
CA VAL A 11 -9.04 11.48 7.43
C VAL A 11 -9.50 10.64 6.23
N CYS A 12 -9.54 9.32 6.39
CA CYS A 12 -9.95 8.37 5.36
C CYS A 12 -10.85 7.28 5.96
N SER A 13 -11.77 6.73 5.16
CA SER A 13 -12.44 5.48 5.52
C SER A 13 -11.50 4.28 5.35
N PRO A 14 -11.76 3.12 6.00
CA PRO A 14 -11.04 1.88 5.70
C PRO A 14 -11.02 1.53 4.21
N GLU A 15 -12.13 1.74 3.51
CA GLU A 15 -12.27 1.49 2.08
C GLU A 15 -11.39 2.40 1.25
N ASP A 16 -11.31 3.70 1.60
CA ASP A 16 -10.43 4.66 0.91
C ASP A 16 -8.96 4.25 1.03
N ILE A 17 -8.56 3.72 2.19
CA ILE A 17 -7.21 3.20 2.41
C ILE A 17 -6.95 2.00 1.50
N GLU A 18 -7.86 1.01 1.49
CA GLU A 18 -7.74 -0.18 0.64
C GLU A 18 -7.67 0.20 -0.85
N THR A 19 -8.52 1.12 -1.32
CA THR A 19 -8.50 1.60 -2.71
C THR A 19 -7.21 2.35 -3.04
N THR A 20 -6.74 3.25 -2.17
CA THR A 20 -5.50 4.01 -2.39
C THR A 20 -4.29 3.09 -2.56
N VAL A 21 -4.26 1.99 -1.78
CA VAL A 21 -3.19 1.01 -1.88
C VAL A 21 -3.38 0.11 -3.10
N THR A 22 -4.54 -0.51 -3.28
CA THR A 22 -4.75 -1.55 -4.32
C THR A 22 -4.85 -0.99 -5.74
N GLU A 23 -5.47 0.18 -5.91
CA GLU A 23 -5.69 0.83 -7.22
C GLU A 23 -4.70 1.99 -7.49
N GLY A 24 -3.82 2.29 -6.53
CA GLY A 24 -2.85 3.38 -6.63
C GLY A 24 -1.42 2.92 -6.37
N LEU A 25 -0.95 3.14 -5.14
CA LEU A 25 0.46 2.98 -4.78
C LEU A 25 0.96 1.52 -4.91
N GLY A 26 0.11 0.55 -4.64
CA GLY A 26 0.42 -0.87 -4.71
C GLY A 26 0.73 -1.36 -6.13
N LEU A 27 0.15 -0.73 -7.16
CA LEU A 27 0.41 -1.11 -8.56
C LEU A 27 1.88 -0.90 -8.94
N ARG A 28 2.46 0.25 -8.60
CA ARG A 28 3.90 0.49 -8.86
C ARG A 28 4.78 -0.36 -7.95
N TYR A 29 4.41 -0.55 -6.69
CA TYR A 29 5.18 -1.36 -5.73
C TYR A 29 5.13 -2.86 -6.00
N ALA A 30 4.14 -3.33 -6.77
CA ALA A 30 4.16 -4.68 -7.33
C ALA A 30 5.32 -4.88 -8.31
N LEU A 31 5.83 -3.82 -8.93
CA LEU A 31 6.83 -3.87 -10.00
C LEU A 31 8.21 -3.38 -9.53
N ILE A 32 8.28 -2.16 -8.98
CA ILE A 32 9.51 -1.45 -8.61
C ILE A 32 9.57 -1.10 -7.12
N GLY A 33 10.78 -0.96 -6.58
CA GLY A 33 11.00 -0.59 -5.19
C GLY A 33 10.74 0.90 -4.90
N PRO A 34 10.68 1.31 -3.62
CA PRO A 34 10.44 2.71 -3.25
C PRO A 34 11.56 3.65 -3.69
N PHE A 35 12.83 3.23 -3.63
CA PHE A 35 13.95 4.07 -4.08
C PHE A 35 14.01 4.20 -5.60
N GLU A 36 13.70 3.14 -6.34
CA GLU A 36 13.54 3.22 -7.80
C GLU A 36 12.35 4.10 -8.17
N THR A 37 11.25 4.02 -7.42
CA THR A 37 10.12 4.94 -7.55
C THR A 37 10.55 6.40 -7.34
N MET A 38 11.34 6.70 -6.31
CA MET A 38 11.87 8.06 -6.09
C MET A 38 12.82 8.49 -7.23
N GLN A 39 13.70 7.59 -7.67
CA GLN A 39 14.63 7.82 -8.78
C GLN A 39 13.88 8.16 -10.08
N LEU A 40 12.76 7.48 -10.37
CA LEU A 40 11.99 7.62 -11.61
C LEU A 40 10.91 8.73 -11.56
N ASN A 41 10.45 9.12 -10.38
CA ASN A 41 9.47 10.21 -10.22
C ASN A 41 10.07 11.62 -10.34
N ALA A 42 11.38 11.70 -10.53
CA ALA A 42 12.15 12.93 -10.69
C ALA A 42 13.29 12.69 -11.69
N ASN A 43 14.16 13.68 -11.88
CA ASN A 43 15.40 13.50 -12.66
C ASN A 43 16.50 12.81 -11.81
N GLY A 44 16.13 11.72 -11.14
CA GLY A 44 16.96 10.98 -10.18
C GLY A 44 16.76 11.37 -8.72
N ILE A 45 17.34 10.56 -7.83
CA ILE A 45 17.13 10.65 -6.38
C ILE A 45 17.52 12.00 -5.77
N ARG A 46 18.51 12.69 -6.35
CA ARG A 46 18.94 14.01 -5.87
C ARG A 46 17.87 15.07 -6.14
N ASP A 47 17.40 15.16 -7.38
CA ASP A 47 16.30 16.07 -7.77
C ASP A 47 15.01 15.74 -7.00
N TYR A 48 14.73 14.45 -6.74
CA TYR A 48 13.60 14.05 -5.89
C TYR A 48 13.71 14.63 -4.47
N CYS A 49 14.86 14.45 -3.82
CA CYS A 49 15.07 14.93 -2.46
C CYS A 49 15.09 16.46 -2.38
N GLU A 50 15.60 17.16 -3.39
CA GLU A 50 15.58 18.63 -3.47
C GLU A 50 14.14 19.17 -3.60
N ARG A 51 13.27 18.49 -4.37
CA ARG A 51 11.87 18.91 -4.55
C ARG A 51 10.96 18.53 -3.38
N TYR A 52 11.08 17.31 -2.89
CA TYR A 52 10.09 16.72 -1.98
C TYR A 52 10.60 16.46 -0.57
N GLY A 53 11.93 16.50 -0.35
CA GLY A 53 12.54 16.10 0.92
C GLY A 53 12.07 16.92 2.12
N ALA A 54 11.94 18.25 1.96
CA ALA A 54 11.43 19.12 3.02
C ALA A 54 9.99 18.78 3.40
N ASN A 55 9.10 18.68 2.41
CA ASN A 55 7.70 18.31 2.64
C ASN A 55 7.56 16.91 3.26
N ILE A 56 8.32 15.93 2.77
CA ILE A 56 8.30 14.57 3.35
C ILE A 56 8.75 14.59 4.81
N LYS A 57 9.77 15.39 5.16
CA LYS A 57 10.18 15.56 6.56
C LYS A 57 9.04 16.16 7.39
N ASP A 58 8.40 17.23 6.91
CA ASP A 58 7.31 17.90 7.64
C ASP A 58 6.14 16.94 7.88
N VAL A 59 5.72 16.19 6.85
CA VAL A 59 4.69 15.15 6.96
C VAL A 59 5.08 14.07 7.98
N CYS A 60 6.34 13.64 7.99
CA CYS A 60 6.83 12.66 8.96
C CYS A 60 6.89 13.20 10.40
N GLU A 61 7.14 14.49 10.59
CA GLU A 61 7.15 15.13 11.90
C GLU A 61 5.73 15.36 12.45
N GLU A 62 4.76 15.57 11.55
CA GLU A 62 3.34 15.64 11.87
C GLU A 62 2.71 14.26 12.15
N GLN A 63 3.41 13.16 11.83
CA GLN A 63 2.92 11.83 12.20
C GLN A 63 2.84 11.73 13.72
N GLY A 64 1.62 11.50 14.20
CA GLY A 64 1.37 11.22 15.60
C GLY A 64 2.12 9.97 16.08
N GLY A 65 2.14 9.78 17.40
CA GLY A 65 2.74 8.61 18.02
C GLY A 65 2.07 7.28 17.61
N PRO A 66 2.67 6.14 18.00
CA PRO A 66 2.09 4.83 17.74
C PRO A 66 0.68 4.72 18.34
N ARG A 67 -0.26 4.19 17.54
CA ARG A 67 -1.64 3.90 17.98
C ARG A 67 -1.77 2.48 18.50
N THR A 68 -2.62 2.28 19.49
CA THR A 68 -3.05 0.95 19.92
C THR A 68 -4.05 0.40 18.89
N LEU A 69 -3.83 -0.83 18.43
CA LEU A 69 -4.72 -1.49 17.48
C LEU A 69 -5.95 -2.08 18.19
N ALA A 70 -6.81 -1.22 18.73
CA ALA A 70 -8.00 -1.61 19.51
C ALA A 70 -9.06 -0.48 19.49
N GLY A 71 -10.17 -0.69 20.19
CA GLY A 71 -11.20 0.33 20.42
C GLY A 71 -12.03 0.64 19.19
N GLU A 72 -12.59 1.86 19.13
CA GLU A 72 -13.56 2.23 18.09
C GLU A 72 -13.03 2.08 16.66
N THR A 73 -11.73 2.29 16.45
CA THR A 73 -11.09 2.09 15.13
C THR A 73 -11.11 0.62 14.73
N LEU A 74 -10.92 -0.31 15.67
CA LEU A 74 -11.06 -1.74 15.43
C LEU A 74 -12.50 -2.08 15.06
N ASP A 75 -13.48 -1.57 15.81
CA ASP A 75 -14.90 -1.85 15.58
C ASP A 75 -15.34 -1.36 14.18
N LYS A 76 -14.84 -0.20 13.75
CA LYS A 76 -15.06 0.33 12.39
C LYS A 76 -14.46 -0.60 11.32
N LEU A 77 -13.23 -1.04 11.52
CA LEU A 77 -12.54 -1.94 10.58
C LEU A 77 -13.23 -3.30 10.51
N GLU A 78 -13.58 -3.90 11.65
CA GLU A 78 -14.29 -5.18 11.72
C GLU A 78 -15.60 -5.08 10.94
N LYS A 79 -16.41 -4.06 11.20
CA LYS A 79 -17.68 -3.85 10.50
C LYS A 79 -17.53 -3.78 8.98
N VAL A 80 -16.55 -3.03 8.48
CA VAL A 80 -16.31 -2.88 7.04
C VAL A 80 -15.77 -4.17 6.42
N LEU A 81 -14.82 -4.81 7.09
CA LEU A 81 -14.18 -6.03 6.59
C LEU A 81 -15.16 -7.21 6.61
N ASP A 82 -15.99 -7.35 7.65
CA ASP A 82 -17.00 -8.42 7.71
C ASP A 82 -18.07 -8.26 6.62
N GLN A 83 -18.38 -7.04 6.20
CA GLN A 83 -19.31 -6.80 5.08
C GLN A 83 -18.73 -7.22 3.73
N SER A 84 -17.42 -7.06 3.52
CA SER A 84 -16.75 -7.30 2.24
C SER A 84 -16.06 -8.68 2.15
N ILE A 85 -15.64 -9.21 3.29
CA ILE A 85 -14.91 -10.45 3.49
C ILE A 85 -15.43 -11.12 4.79
N PRO A 86 -16.63 -11.72 4.75
CA PRO A 86 -17.16 -12.46 5.90
C PRO A 86 -16.18 -13.52 6.42
N LEU A 87 -16.15 -13.74 7.74
CA LEU A 87 -15.19 -14.65 8.39
C LEU A 87 -15.23 -16.09 7.85
N ASP A 88 -16.40 -16.58 7.47
CA ASP A 88 -16.60 -17.91 6.87
C ASP A 88 -16.04 -18.01 5.44
N GLN A 89 -15.79 -16.89 4.77
CA GLN A 89 -15.21 -16.81 3.43
C GLN A 89 -13.70 -16.56 3.42
N LEU A 90 -13.05 -16.43 4.58
CA LEU A 90 -11.62 -16.10 4.66
C LEU A 90 -10.73 -17.04 3.86
N ASN A 91 -10.99 -18.35 3.89
CA ASN A 91 -10.20 -19.32 3.14
C ASN A 91 -10.35 -19.14 1.62
N GLN A 92 -11.57 -18.87 1.14
CA GLN A 92 -11.80 -18.57 -0.27
C GLN A 92 -11.08 -17.28 -0.70
N ARG A 93 -11.12 -16.23 0.12
CA ARG A 93 -10.41 -14.97 -0.15
C ARG A 93 -8.89 -15.13 -0.15
N ARG A 94 -8.33 -15.89 0.79
CA ARG A 94 -6.89 -16.25 0.80
C ARG A 94 -6.48 -17.00 -0.47
N ASN A 95 -7.26 -18.00 -0.87
CA ASN A 95 -7.00 -18.76 -2.10
C ASN A 95 -7.03 -17.86 -3.35
N LEU A 96 -7.95 -16.89 -3.41
CA LEU A 96 -8.00 -15.93 -4.51
C LEU A 96 -6.77 -15.01 -4.52
N ARG A 97 -6.38 -14.48 -3.35
CA ARG A 97 -5.15 -13.68 -3.21
C ARG A 97 -3.94 -14.45 -3.68
N ASP A 98 -3.78 -15.70 -3.24
CA ASP A 98 -2.60 -16.51 -3.54
C ASP A 98 -2.52 -16.86 -5.03
N LYS A 99 -3.66 -17.13 -5.69
CA LYS A 99 -3.73 -17.28 -7.16
C LYS A 99 -3.28 -16.01 -7.89
N ARG A 100 -3.73 -14.83 -7.44
CA ARG A 100 -3.33 -13.54 -8.02
C ARG A 100 -1.83 -13.27 -7.84
N LEU A 101 -1.29 -13.57 -6.66
CA LEU A 101 0.14 -13.45 -6.38
C LEU A 101 0.97 -14.39 -7.25
N ALA A 102 0.52 -15.63 -7.47
CA ALA A 102 1.20 -16.56 -8.38
C ALA A 102 1.22 -16.04 -9.82
N ALA A 103 0.09 -15.49 -10.31
CA ALA A 103 0.03 -14.88 -11.64
C ALA A 103 0.96 -13.66 -11.77
N LEU A 104 0.99 -12.79 -10.76
CA LEU A 104 1.91 -11.64 -10.73
C LEU A 104 3.38 -12.10 -10.73
N ALA A 105 3.73 -13.14 -9.97
CA ALA A 105 5.08 -13.69 -9.96
C ALA A 105 5.50 -14.24 -11.33
N GLN A 106 4.58 -14.91 -12.05
CA GLN A 106 4.82 -15.36 -13.42
C GLN A 106 5.03 -14.18 -14.38
N HIS A 107 4.20 -13.15 -14.28
CA HIS A 107 4.34 -11.92 -15.07
C HIS A 107 5.70 -11.26 -14.86
N LYS A 108 6.14 -11.09 -13.61
CA LYS A 108 7.47 -10.52 -13.29
C LYS A 108 8.62 -11.37 -13.84
N LYS A 109 8.49 -12.71 -13.77
CA LYS A 109 9.49 -13.62 -14.35
C LYS A 109 9.58 -13.47 -15.87
N GLN A 110 8.45 -13.33 -16.55
CA GLN A 110 8.42 -13.11 -18.00
C GLN A 110 9.09 -11.78 -18.38
N GLN A 111 8.73 -10.68 -17.70
CA GLN A 111 9.36 -9.37 -17.95
C GLN A 111 10.88 -9.40 -17.75
N ASN A 112 11.37 -10.08 -16.71
CA ASN A 112 12.82 -10.20 -16.48
C ASN A 112 13.53 -10.96 -17.61
N ASN A 113 12.90 -11.99 -18.16
CA ASN A 113 13.45 -12.74 -19.29
C ASN A 113 13.48 -11.89 -20.57
N GLU A 114 12.43 -11.10 -20.82
CA GLU A 114 12.36 -10.19 -21.97
C GLU A 114 13.41 -9.07 -21.85
N ASN A 115 13.56 -8.47 -20.66
CA ASN A 115 14.57 -7.44 -20.40
C ASN A 115 16.01 -7.97 -20.41
N SER A 116 16.23 -9.26 -20.18
CA SER A 116 17.57 -9.87 -20.27
C SER A 116 17.96 -10.26 -21.71
N ALA A 117 17.00 -10.24 -22.63
CA ALA A 117 17.19 -10.59 -24.04
C ALA A 117 17.40 -9.35 -24.94
N VAL A 118 17.33 -8.15 -24.36
CA VAL A 118 17.61 -6.83 -24.97
C VAL A 118 18.94 -6.32 -24.44
#